data_AF-A0A5Q4GYB3-F1
#
_entry.id   AF-A0A5Q4GYB3-F1
#
_cell.length_a   1.000
_cell.length_b   1.000
_cell.length_c   1.000
_cell.angle_alpha   90.00
_cell.angle_beta   90.00
_cell.angle_gamma   90.00
#
_symmetry.space_group_name_H-M   'P 1'
#
loop_
_entity.id
_entity.type
_entity.pdbx_description
1 polymer ?
#
loop_
_entity_poly.entity_id
_entity_poly.type
_entity_poly.pdbx_seq_one_letter_code
_entity_poly.pdbx_strand_id
1 'polypeptide(L)'
;MADLLWGLLVLAGVAILIYAASSKIARQTSSRFSTVLAAAACVFMVVFSLTVHGKLVIAEWLPLSNAIILGNWLPLGGALLAGVLSGRRSIPSWRRWPLVACLTIGCWWTVLINFLPGPQHSDDLWTSEGVCLQSSAASCSPAAAATLLRHHGIHATEAEMMRLCLTRHGGSPSLGLYRGLKLKTRGTGWRVEVVRGTGEQLCADLSSPVLLRMRLPSDSGLMSRLASWTGMVPDQGHAAVLYAVTEDGRRLRVGDPSSGIHHWLADDFLARWRGEGLRLVADSPHVTGLPPFREKLPTSRPKS
;
A
#
# COMPACT_ATOMS: atom_id res chain seq x y z
N MET A 1 -12.33 5.82 9.72
CA MET A 1 -11.77 5.44 11.04
C MET A 1 -12.52 4.29 11.66
N ALA A 2 -13.87 4.29 11.63
CA ALA A 2 -14.66 3.15 12.12
C ALA A 2 -14.21 1.79 11.55
N ASP A 3 -13.86 1.75 10.27
CA ASP A 3 -13.32 0.56 9.58
C ASP A 3 -12.02 0.02 10.20
N LEU A 4 -11.09 0.92 10.55
CA LEU A 4 -9.83 0.56 11.20
C LEU A 4 -10.05 0.07 12.63
N LEU A 5 -10.94 0.72 13.38
CA LEU A 5 -11.30 0.30 14.74
C LEU A 5 -11.93 -1.10 14.75
N TRP A 6 -12.82 -1.38 13.80
CA TRP A 6 -13.35 -2.73 13.63
C TRP A 6 -12.27 -3.76 13.32
N GLY A 7 -11.33 -3.44 12.41
CA GLY A 7 -10.19 -4.30 12.12
C GLY A 7 -9.33 -4.54 13.36
N LEU A 8 -9.12 -3.50 14.17
CA LEU A 8 -8.34 -3.57 15.40
C LEU A 8 -9.00 -4.49 16.44
N LEU A 9 -10.31 -4.36 16.65
CA LEU A 9 -11.08 -5.19 17.59
C LEU A 9 -11.04 -6.67 17.19
N VAL A 10 -11.25 -6.97 15.90
CA VAL A 10 -11.18 -8.34 15.38
C VAL A 10 -9.78 -8.92 15.59
N LEU A 11 -8.74 -8.18 15.21
CA LEU A 11 -7.35 -8.63 15.36
C LEU A 11 -7.00 -8.86 16.84
N ALA A 12 -7.44 -7.98 17.74
CA ALA A 12 -7.23 -8.10 19.18
C ALA A 12 -7.94 -9.32 19.76
N GLY A 13 -9.20 -9.56 19.39
CA GLY A 13 -9.95 -10.73 19.81
C GLY A 13 -9.26 -12.04 19.40
N VAL A 14 -8.82 -12.13 18.13
CA VAL A 14 -8.08 -13.30 17.64
C VAL A 14 -6.74 -13.46 18.37
N ALA A 15 -5.99 -12.37 18.59
CA ALA A 15 -4.74 -12.40 19.32
C ALA A 15 -4.92 -12.91 20.77
N ILE A 16 -5.96 -12.47 21.48
CA ILE A 16 -6.28 -12.91 22.84
C ILE A 16 -6.57 -14.43 22.86
N LEU A 17 -7.35 -14.93 21.89
CA LEU A 17 -7.64 -16.36 21.78
C LEU A 17 -6.37 -17.18 21.53
N ILE A 18 -5.50 -16.72 20.61
CA ILE A 18 -4.21 -17.36 20.32
C ILE A 18 -3.32 -17.39 21.57
N TYR A 19 -3.19 -16.27 22.28
CA TYR A 19 -2.43 -16.19 23.52
C TYR A 19 -2.94 -17.17 24.59
N ALA A 20 -4.26 -17.21 24.81
CA ALA A 20 -4.87 -18.09 25.81
C ALA A 20 -4.66 -19.56 25.45
N ALA A 21 -4.86 -19.92 24.18
CA ALA A 21 -4.66 -21.28 23.67
C ALA A 21 -3.20 -21.72 23.81
N SER A 22 -2.24 -20.90 23.34
CA SER A 22 -0.83 -21.25 23.40
C SER A 22 -0.29 -21.30 24.82
N SER A 23 -0.80 -20.46 25.73
CA SER A 23 -0.50 -20.54 27.16
C SER A 23 -1.06 -21.79 27.82
N LYS A 24 -2.27 -22.22 27.44
CA LYS A 24 -2.84 -23.49 27.92
C LYS A 24 -2.02 -24.68 27.42
N ILE A 25 -1.71 -24.72 26.13
CA ILE A 25 -0.89 -25.77 25.51
C ILE A 25 0.50 -25.84 26.16
N ALA A 26 1.18 -24.70 26.34
CA ALA A 26 2.52 -24.67 26.94
C ALA A 26 2.54 -25.12 28.42
N ARG A 27 1.42 -24.99 29.14
CA ARG A 27 1.27 -25.51 30.52
C ARG A 27 1.06 -27.02 30.58
N GLN A 28 0.47 -27.60 29.54
CA GLN A 28 0.05 -29.01 29.49
C GLN A 28 1.02 -29.91 28.72
N THR A 29 1.94 -29.34 27.94
CA THR A 29 2.85 -30.08 27.06
C THR A 29 4.29 -30.05 27.56
N SER A 30 5.14 -30.88 26.95
CA SER A 30 6.56 -30.94 27.28
C SER A 30 7.28 -29.61 26.95
N SER A 31 8.39 -29.37 27.66
CA SER A 31 9.24 -28.20 27.41
C SER A 31 9.75 -28.16 25.97
N ARG A 32 10.11 -29.33 25.41
CA ARG A 32 10.59 -29.47 24.02
C ARG A 32 9.55 -29.01 23.01
N PHE A 33 8.30 -29.45 23.16
CA PHE A 33 7.21 -29.04 22.28
C PHE A 33 6.99 -27.52 22.31
N SER A 34 6.99 -26.93 23.50
CA SER A 34 6.90 -25.47 23.65
C SER A 34 8.07 -24.72 22.98
N THR A 35 9.29 -25.27 23.01
CA THR A 35 10.44 -24.67 22.30
C THR A 35 10.21 -24.70 20.79
N VAL A 36 9.78 -25.85 20.25
CA VAL A 36 9.51 -26.01 18.82
C VAL A 36 8.41 -25.06 18.37
N LEU A 37 7.32 -24.94 19.13
CA LEU A 37 6.22 -24.02 18.83
C LEU A 37 6.69 -22.56 18.83
N ALA A 38 7.52 -22.16 19.79
CA ALA A 38 8.09 -20.82 19.82
C ALA A 38 9.04 -20.57 18.63
N ALA A 39 9.91 -21.53 18.30
CA ALA A 39 10.81 -21.41 17.16
C ALA A 39 10.02 -21.28 15.84
N ALA A 40 8.98 -22.11 15.66
CA ALA A 40 8.09 -22.02 14.50
C ALA A 40 7.39 -20.66 14.40
N ALA A 41 6.93 -20.11 15.53
CA ALA A 41 6.32 -18.78 15.56
C ALA A 41 7.31 -17.68 15.15
N CYS A 42 8.56 -17.73 15.63
CA CYS A 42 9.61 -16.79 15.22
C CYS A 42 9.90 -16.89 13.71
N VAL A 43 10.08 -18.10 13.19
CA VAL A 43 10.32 -18.33 11.75
C VAL A 43 9.15 -17.79 10.93
N PHE A 44 7.91 -18.11 11.33
CA PHE A 44 6.71 -17.59 10.68
C PHE A 44 6.68 -16.06 10.65
N MET A 45 6.95 -15.40 11.77
CA MET A 45 6.95 -13.93 11.84
C MET A 45 8.03 -13.31 10.94
N VAL A 46 9.22 -13.90 10.89
CA VAL A 46 10.33 -13.43 10.02
C VAL A 46 9.95 -13.60 8.56
N VAL A 47 9.51 -14.80 8.16
CA VAL A 47 9.08 -15.08 6.78
C VAL A 47 7.95 -14.15 6.37
N PHE A 48 6.93 -14.00 7.21
CA PHE A 48 5.81 -13.10 6.98
C PHE A 48 6.26 -11.64 6.79
N SER A 49 7.15 -11.15 7.65
CA SER A 49 7.69 -9.79 7.58
C SER A 49 8.43 -9.53 6.26
N LEU A 50 9.23 -10.49 5.80
CA LEU A 50 10.04 -10.36 4.58
C LEU A 50 9.21 -10.52 3.30
N THR A 51 8.17 -11.37 3.33
CA THR A 51 7.49 -11.80 2.11
C THR A 51 6.13 -11.15 1.89
N VAL A 52 5.36 -10.86 2.94
CA VAL A 52 3.94 -10.50 2.85
C VAL A 52 3.65 -9.14 3.47
N HIS A 53 4.30 -8.79 4.57
CA HIS A 53 4.00 -7.57 5.33
C HIS A 53 4.05 -6.30 4.46
N GLY A 54 2.96 -5.53 4.48
CA GLY A 54 2.83 -4.25 3.77
C GLY A 54 2.68 -4.33 2.24
N LYS A 55 2.63 -5.54 1.66
CA LYS A 55 2.44 -5.73 0.21
C LYS A 55 0.96 -5.78 -0.17
N LEU A 56 0.66 -5.50 -1.45
CA LEU A 56 -0.72 -5.52 -1.95
C LEU A 56 -1.30 -6.94 -2.05
N VAL A 57 -0.47 -7.99 -1.95
CA VAL A 57 -0.92 -9.41 -1.88
C VAL A 57 -2.05 -9.64 -0.89
N ILE A 58 -1.99 -8.94 0.24
CA ILE A 58 -2.95 -9.10 1.32
C ILE A 58 -4.33 -8.62 0.87
N ALA A 59 -4.42 -7.59 0.03
CA ALA A 59 -5.67 -7.02 -0.42
C ALA A 59 -6.46 -7.95 -1.35
N GLU A 60 -5.80 -8.92 -2.00
CA GLU A 60 -6.47 -9.95 -2.79
C GLU A 60 -7.16 -10.99 -1.90
N TRP A 61 -6.53 -11.36 -0.78
CA TRP A 61 -7.11 -12.31 0.17
C TRP A 61 -8.12 -11.65 1.11
N LEU A 62 -7.90 -10.38 1.43
CA LEU A 62 -8.73 -9.57 2.32
C LEU A 62 -9.18 -8.32 1.56
N PRO A 63 -10.22 -8.40 0.69
CA PRO A 63 -10.70 -7.28 -0.12
C PRO A 63 -11.50 -6.23 0.68
N LEU A 64 -11.09 -5.98 1.93
CA LEU A 64 -11.69 -5.07 2.90
C LEU A 64 -10.88 -3.78 3.02
N SER A 65 -11.52 -2.65 3.32
CA SER A 65 -10.82 -1.37 3.50
C SER A 65 -9.86 -1.36 4.69
N ASN A 66 -10.06 -2.24 5.68
CA ASN A 66 -9.20 -2.38 6.85
C ASN A 66 -8.13 -3.47 6.71
N ALA A 67 -7.82 -3.90 5.48
CA ALA A 67 -6.76 -4.87 5.18
C ALA A 67 -5.39 -4.45 5.72
N ILE A 68 -5.11 -3.15 5.86
CA ILE A 68 -3.89 -2.66 6.50
C ILE A 68 -3.76 -3.10 7.97
N ILE A 69 -4.88 -3.27 8.68
CA ILE A 69 -4.92 -3.72 10.07
C ILE A 69 -5.00 -5.25 10.11
N LEU A 70 -6.00 -5.84 9.45
CA LEU A 70 -6.25 -7.29 9.49
C LEU A 70 -5.14 -8.10 8.80
N GLY A 71 -4.48 -7.50 7.83
CA GLY A 71 -3.32 -8.08 7.15
C GLY A 71 -2.05 -8.08 7.98
N ASN A 72 -1.98 -7.35 9.08
CA ASN A 72 -0.80 -7.35 9.92
C ASN A 72 -0.86 -8.51 10.93
N TRP A 73 -0.22 -9.63 10.59
CA TRP A 73 -0.23 -10.85 11.41
C TRP A 73 0.85 -10.89 12.49
N LEU A 74 1.68 -9.84 12.62
CA LEU A 74 2.71 -9.78 13.67
C LEU A 74 2.12 -9.82 15.09
N PRO A 75 1.01 -9.13 15.42
CA PRO A 75 0.36 -9.28 16.73
C PRO A 75 -0.12 -10.71 17.01
N LEU A 76 -0.51 -11.47 15.98
CA LEU A 76 -0.94 -12.87 16.15
C LEU A 76 0.26 -13.76 16.49
N GLY A 77 1.38 -13.62 15.77
CA GLY A 77 2.63 -14.31 16.08
C GLY A 77 3.22 -13.91 17.45
N GLY A 78 3.16 -12.61 17.76
CA GLY A 78 3.56 -12.08 19.07
C GLY A 78 2.70 -12.62 20.21
N ALA A 79 1.38 -12.71 20.01
CA ALA A 79 0.46 -13.31 20.98
C ALA A 79 0.72 -14.80 21.19
N LEU A 80 1.01 -15.55 20.11
CA LEU A 80 1.38 -16.96 20.18
C LEU A 80 2.62 -17.15 21.06
N LEU A 81 3.70 -16.42 20.77
CA LEU A 81 4.96 -16.43 21.52
C LEU A 81 4.79 -15.98 22.97
N ALA A 82 4.06 -14.89 23.20
CA ALA A 82 3.74 -14.39 24.53
C ALA A 82 2.99 -15.45 25.35
N GLY A 83 2.02 -16.14 24.76
CA GLY A 83 1.27 -17.19 25.46
C GLY A 83 2.14 -18.39 25.80
N VAL A 84 3.00 -18.84 24.87
CA VAL A 84 3.98 -19.92 25.15
C VAL A 84 4.91 -19.52 26.31
N LEU A 85 5.43 -18.30 26.28
CA LEU A 85 6.32 -17.78 27.32
C LEU A 85 5.61 -17.68 28.67
N SER A 86 4.37 -17.17 28.70
CA SER A 86 3.53 -17.10 29.89
C SER A 86 3.20 -18.48 30.47
N GLY A 87 2.98 -19.49 29.62
CA GLY A 87 2.67 -20.85 30.04
C GLY A 87 3.85 -21.60 30.67
N ARG A 88 5.09 -21.19 30.40
CA ARG A 88 6.30 -21.83 30.96
C ARG A 88 6.51 -21.46 32.41
N ARG A 89 6.33 -22.44 33.31
CA ARG A 89 6.57 -22.29 34.76
C ARG A 89 8.05 -22.30 35.14
N SER A 90 8.93 -22.79 34.26
CA SER A 90 10.37 -22.85 34.51
C SER A 90 11.06 -21.48 34.45
N ILE A 91 10.39 -20.46 33.93
CA ILE A 91 10.94 -19.11 33.79
C ILE A 91 10.39 -18.24 34.93
N PRO A 92 11.25 -17.64 35.78
CA PRO A 92 10.82 -16.74 36.85
C PRO A 92 9.94 -15.60 36.32
N SER A 93 8.89 -15.25 37.06
CA SER A 93 7.90 -14.24 36.67
C SER A 93 8.52 -12.88 36.32
N TRP A 94 9.56 -12.46 37.04
CA TRP A 94 10.25 -11.19 36.84
C TRP A 94 11.02 -11.10 35.50
N ARG A 95 11.48 -12.23 34.93
CA ARG A 95 12.05 -12.26 33.57
C ARG A 95 10.96 -12.40 32.51
N ARG A 96 9.92 -13.17 32.84
CA ARG A 96 8.85 -13.54 31.93
C ARG A 96 8.01 -12.35 31.50
N TRP A 97 7.51 -11.56 32.46
CA TRP A 97 6.57 -10.49 32.17
C TRP A 97 7.16 -9.33 31.36
N PRO A 98 8.40 -8.85 31.61
CA PRO A 98 9.02 -7.84 30.75
C PRO A 98 9.17 -8.32 29.30
N LEU A 99 9.57 -9.58 29.08
CA LEU A 99 9.68 -10.14 27.74
C LEU A 99 8.32 -10.22 27.02
N VAL A 100 7.27 -10.67 27.72
CA VAL A 100 5.90 -10.68 27.19
C VAL A 100 5.44 -9.26 26.85
N ALA A 101 5.71 -8.28 27.72
CA ALA A 101 5.35 -6.89 27.50
C ALA A 101 6.08 -6.30 26.30
N CYS A 102 7.40 -6.44 26.21
CA CYS A 102 8.21 -5.96 25.08
C CYS A 102 7.73 -6.55 23.75
N LEU A 103 7.48 -7.87 23.71
CA LEU A 103 6.98 -8.54 22.51
C LEU A 103 5.60 -8.03 22.10
N THR A 104 4.69 -7.91 23.07
CA THR A 104 3.32 -7.42 22.84
C THR A 104 3.36 -5.99 22.31
N ILE A 105 4.06 -5.09 22.99
CA ILE A 105 4.20 -3.68 22.59
C ILE A 105 4.84 -3.59 21.20
N GLY A 106 5.95 -4.28 20.95
CA GLY A 106 6.64 -4.23 19.67
C GLY A 106 5.77 -4.70 18.50
N CYS A 107 5.06 -5.83 18.66
CA CYS A 107 4.17 -6.34 17.61
C CYS A 107 2.97 -5.41 17.40
N TRP A 108 2.33 -4.94 18.47
CA TRP A 108 1.18 -4.04 18.37
C TRP A 108 1.56 -2.66 17.83
N TRP A 109 2.77 -2.18 18.09
CA TRP A 109 3.26 -0.91 17.57
C TRP A 109 3.17 -0.85 16.04
N THR A 110 3.46 -1.96 15.35
CA THR A 110 3.36 -2.05 13.88
C THR A 110 1.95 -1.81 13.34
N VAL A 111 0.91 -2.04 14.16
CA VAL A 111 -0.49 -1.74 13.85
C VAL A 111 -0.85 -0.33 14.30
N LEU A 112 -0.56 0.00 15.55
CA LEU A 112 -0.97 1.25 16.20
C LEU A 112 -0.36 2.49 15.55
N ILE A 113 0.83 2.35 14.96
CA ILE A 113 1.48 3.43 14.25
C ILE A 113 0.55 4.00 13.13
N ASN A 114 -0.36 3.20 12.57
CA ASN A 114 -1.36 3.60 11.57
C ASN A 114 -2.44 4.58 12.05
N PHE A 115 -2.54 4.80 13.36
CA PHE A 115 -3.43 5.80 13.94
C PHE A 115 -2.74 7.12 14.24
N LEU A 116 -1.41 7.18 14.11
CA LEU A 116 -0.69 8.44 14.31
C LEU A 116 -1.02 9.42 13.18
N PRO A 117 -1.22 10.71 13.50
CA PRO A 117 -1.48 11.72 12.49
C PRO A 117 -0.29 11.86 11.54
N GLY A 118 -0.59 12.17 10.29
CA GLY A 118 0.40 12.52 9.27
C GLY A 118 0.36 14.00 8.91
N PRO A 119 1.20 14.44 7.96
CA PRO A 119 1.10 15.80 7.43
C PRO A 119 -0.30 16.01 6.85
N GLN A 120 -0.87 17.20 7.08
CA GLN A 120 -2.22 17.56 6.62
C GLN A 120 -2.24 18.73 5.65
N HIS A 121 -1.08 19.30 5.34
CA HIS A 121 -1.00 20.39 4.39
C HIS A 121 -1.11 19.85 2.96
N SER A 122 -2.04 20.44 2.22
CA SER A 122 -2.32 20.15 0.82
C SER A 122 -2.85 21.43 0.21
N ASP A 123 -2.30 21.78 -0.94
CA ASP A 123 -2.67 22.95 -1.73
C ASP A 123 -3.78 22.63 -2.74
N ASP A 124 -4.17 21.35 -2.85
CA ASP A 124 -5.16 20.81 -3.80
C ASP A 124 -4.99 21.38 -5.22
N LEU A 125 -3.74 21.39 -5.69
CA LEU A 125 -3.38 21.93 -6.99
C LEU A 125 -3.69 20.90 -8.08
N TRP A 126 -4.26 21.37 -9.19
CA TRP A 126 -4.60 20.53 -10.34
C TRP A 126 -4.05 21.14 -11.62
N THR A 127 -3.50 20.30 -12.49
CA THR A 127 -3.15 20.72 -13.85
C THR A 127 -4.41 20.86 -14.71
N SER A 128 -4.29 21.59 -15.82
CA SER A 128 -5.37 21.73 -16.81
C SER A 128 -5.82 20.38 -17.40
N GLU A 129 -4.93 19.39 -17.43
CA GLU A 129 -5.17 18.03 -17.92
C GLU A 129 -5.75 17.10 -16.86
N GLY A 130 -6.06 17.60 -15.65
CA GLY A 130 -6.73 16.85 -14.61
C GLY A 130 -5.82 15.98 -13.75
N VAL A 131 -4.52 16.26 -13.70
CA VAL A 131 -3.59 15.62 -12.74
C VAL A 131 -3.56 16.41 -11.44
N CYS A 132 -3.74 15.73 -10.32
CA CYS A 132 -3.57 16.32 -8.99
C CYS A 132 -2.08 16.38 -8.67
N LEU A 133 -1.58 17.58 -8.38
CA LEU A 133 -0.19 17.79 -8.02
C LEU A 133 0.02 17.53 -6.52
N GLN A 134 1.17 16.95 -6.18
CA GLN A 134 1.54 16.71 -4.79
C GLN A 134 2.04 18.00 -4.13
N SER A 135 1.55 18.29 -2.93
CA SER A 135 1.98 19.44 -2.13
C SER A 135 3.18 19.12 -1.22
N SER A 136 3.54 17.84 -1.08
CA SER A 136 4.66 17.39 -0.25
C SER A 136 5.34 16.15 -0.83
N ALA A 137 6.58 15.87 -0.43
CA ALA A 137 7.28 14.64 -0.82
C ALA A 137 6.54 13.35 -0.38
N ALA A 138 5.68 13.43 0.63
CA ALA A 138 4.91 12.30 1.15
C ALA A 138 3.59 12.03 0.42
N SER A 139 3.11 12.97 -0.40
CA SER A 139 1.74 12.96 -0.93
C SER A 139 1.61 12.54 -2.39
N CYS A 140 2.67 12.01 -3.02
CA CYS A 140 2.61 11.44 -4.36
C CYS A 140 1.52 10.36 -4.51
N SER A 141 1.43 9.41 -3.57
CA SER A 141 0.42 8.34 -3.59
C SER A 141 -1.02 8.85 -3.49
N PRO A 142 -1.40 9.70 -2.52
CA PRO A 142 -2.75 10.25 -2.44
C PRO A 142 -3.10 11.18 -3.62
N ALA A 143 -2.15 11.96 -4.14
CA ALA A 143 -2.36 12.80 -5.33
C ALA A 143 -2.58 11.93 -6.59
N ALA A 144 -1.79 10.87 -6.78
CA ALA A 144 -2.02 9.89 -7.84
C ALA A 144 -3.38 9.18 -7.67
N ALA A 145 -3.81 8.90 -6.44
CA ALA A 145 -5.11 8.34 -6.16
C ALA A 145 -6.26 9.29 -6.53
N ALA A 146 -6.14 10.57 -6.17
CA ALA A 146 -7.10 11.61 -6.54
C ALA A 146 -7.17 11.76 -8.08
N THR A 147 -6.02 11.73 -8.75
CA THR A 147 -5.88 11.74 -10.21
C THR A 147 -6.62 10.56 -10.86
N LEU A 148 -6.39 9.34 -10.35
CA LEU A 148 -7.09 8.14 -10.82
C LEU A 148 -8.61 8.26 -10.60
N LEU A 149 -9.04 8.66 -9.40
CA LEU A 149 -10.46 8.82 -9.07
C LEU A 149 -11.14 9.85 -9.97
N ARG A 150 -10.50 10.99 -10.24
CA ARG A 150 -11.03 12.04 -11.13
C ARG A 150 -11.21 11.52 -12.56
N HIS A 151 -10.29 10.69 -13.06
CA HIS A 151 -10.46 10.06 -14.37
C HIS A 151 -11.73 9.21 -14.45
N HIS A 152 -12.13 8.58 -13.34
CA HIS A 152 -13.37 7.80 -13.23
C HIS A 152 -14.59 8.62 -12.78
N GLY A 153 -14.51 9.96 -12.82
CA GLY A 153 -15.61 10.86 -12.43
C GLY A 153 -15.87 10.91 -10.92
N ILE A 154 -14.93 10.43 -10.09
CA ILE A 154 -15.04 10.46 -8.63
C ILE A 154 -14.23 11.64 -8.10
N HIS A 155 -14.90 12.65 -7.57
CA HIS A 155 -14.25 13.82 -6.97
C HIS A 155 -13.54 13.45 -5.67
N ALA A 156 -12.23 13.70 -5.59
CA ALA A 156 -11.41 13.55 -4.39
C ALA A 156 -10.32 14.63 -4.40
N THR A 157 -10.02 15.23 -3.25
CA THR A 157 -8.89 16.16 -3.09
C THR A 157 -7.64 15.41 -2.62
N GLU A 158 -6.46 16.00 -2.80
CA GLU A 158 -5.22 15.43 -2.23
C GLU A 158 -5.33 15.31 -0.70
N ALA A 159 -5.79 16.36 0.00
CA ALA A 159 -5.98 16.37 1.45
C ALA A 159 -6.88 15.23 1.94
N GLU A 160 -8.01 15.01 1.26
CA GLU A 160 -8.93 13.92 1.57
C GLU A 160 -8.22 12.57 1.42
N MET A 161 -7.53 12.38 0.28
CA MET A 161 -6.83 11.14 0.01
C MET A 161 -5.66 10.92 0.95
N MET A 162 -4.95 11.95 1.41
CA MET A 162 -3.89 11.80 2.42
C MET A 162 -4.43 11.19 3.71
N ARG A 163 -5.58 11.68 4.18
CA ARG A 163 -6.26 11.14 5.37
C ARG A 163 -6.78 9.73 5.15
N LEU A 164 -7.38 9.45 3.99
CA LEU A 164 -7.93 8.12 3.69
C LEU A 164 -6.82 7.08 3.45
N CYS A 165 -5.69 7.49 2.87
CA CYS A 165 -4.52 6.66 2.60
C CYS A 165 -3.60 6.47 3.81
N LEU A 166 -3.89 7.14 4.94
CA LEU A 166 -3.06 7.12 6.15
C LEU A 166 -1.62 7.59 5.86
N THR A 167 -1.51 8.62 5.02
CA THR A 167 -0.24 9.23 4.63
C THR A 167 0.47 9.81 5.85
N ARG A 168 1.78 9.58 5.96
CA ARG A 168 2.65 10.13 7.02
C ARG A 168 3.88 10.77 6.40
N HIS A 169 4.81 11.26 7.23
CA HIS A 169 6.04 11.89 6.75
C HIS A 169 6.85 11.00 5.79
N GLY A 170 6.82 9.67 5.97
CA GLY A 170 7.48 8.71 5.08
C GLY A 170 6.65 8.30 3.84
N GLY A 171 5.54 8.98 3.56
CA GLY A 171 4.63 8.65 2.48
C GLY A 171 3.43 7.79 2.91
N SER A 172 2.81 7.12 1.93
CA SER A 172 1.64 6.27 2.15
C SER A 172 1.98 4.79 2.02
N PRO A 173 1.62 3.93 2.99
CA PRO A 173 1.78 2.50 2.83
C PRO A 173 0.87 1.96 1.72
N SER A 174 1.28 0.91 1.01
CA SER A 174 0.53 0.31 -0.12
C SER A 174 -0.91 -0.04 0.27
N LEU A 175 -1.08 -0.68 1.42
CA LEU A 175 -2.41 -1.04 1.94
C LEU A 175 -3.20 0.17 2.44
N GLY A 176 -2.53 1.26 2.81
CA GLY A 176 -3.17 2.54 3.10
C GLY A 176 -3.75 3.15 1.82
N LEU A 177 -2.97 3.18 0.74
CA LEU A 177 -3.44 3.62 -0.57
C LEU A 177 -4.65 2.79 -1.06
N TYR A 178 -4.56 1.46 -0.96
CA TYR A 178 -5.68 0.56 -1.27
C TYR A 178 -6.92 0.89 -0.43
N ARG A 179 -6.75 1.07 0.88
CA ARG A 179 -7.83 1.51 1.78
C ARG A 179 -8.47 2.80 1.32
N GLY A 180 -7.66 3.80 0.95
CA GLY A 180 -8.15 5.10 0.54
C GLY A 180 -9.07 5.01 -0.68
N LEU A 181 -8.61 4.30 -1.71
CA LEU A 181 -9.42 4.03 -2.90
C LEU A 181 -10.68 3.23 -2.57
N LYS A 182 -10.62 2.19 -1.72
CA LYS A 182 -11.78 1.38 -1.33
C LYS A 182 -12.84 2.20 -0.60
N LEU A 183 -12.43 3.13 0.25
CA LEU A 183 -13.36 4.01 0.95
C LEU A 183 -13.99 5.02 0.00
N LYS A 184 -13.19 5.57 -0.92
CA LYS A 184 -13.67 6.62 -1.84
C LYS A 184 -14.54 6.09 -2.98
N THR A 185 -14.39 4.81 -3.31
CA THR A 185 -15.23 4.10 -4.28
C THR A 185 -16.46 3.44 -3.65
N ARG A 186 -16.63 3.50 -2.32
CA ARG A 186 -17.79 2.89 -1.67
C ARG A 186 -19.08 3.58 -2.11
N GLY A 187 -20.02 2.78 -2.63
CA GLY A 187 -21.31 3.28 -3.11
C GLY A 187 -21.24 3.94 -4.49
N THR A 188 -20.09 3.87 -5.16
CA THR A 188 -19.99 4.17 -6.59
C THR A 188 -20.15 2.88 -7.40
N GLY A 189 -20.21 2.98 -8.73
CA GLY A 189 -20.20 1.82 -9.63
C GLY A 189 -18.80 1.24 -9.88
N TRP A 190 -17.81 1.58 -9.06
CA TRP A 190 -16.41 1.20 -9.25
C TRP A 190 -15.90 0.39 -8.06
N ARG A 191 -15.09 -0.64 -8.34
CA ARG A 191 -14.30 -1.36 -7.33
C ARG A 191 -12.82 -1.23 -7.61
N VAL A 192 -12.04 -1.30 -6.54
CA VAL A 192 -10.58 -1.32 -6.59
C VAL A 192 -10.10 -2.75 -6.86
N GLU A 193 -9.20 -2.90 -7.83
CA GLU A 193 -8.55 -4.15 -8.17
C GLU A 193 -7.04 -4.01 -8.07
N VAL A 194 -6.37 -5.05 -7.54
CA VAL A 194 -4.92 -5.15 -7.51
C VAL A 194 -4.44 -5.66 -8.86
N VAL A 195 -3.53 -4.91 -9.48
CA VAL A 195 -2.90 -5.30 -10.75
C VAL A 195 -1.52 -5.87 -10.46
N ARG A 196 -1.21 -7.00 -11.09
CA ARG A 196 0.07 -7.70 -10.95
C ARG A 196 0.58 -8.22 -12.27
N GLY A 197 1.89 -8.35 -12.36
CA GLY A 197 2.56 -8.89 -13.55
C GLY A 197 3.80 -8.10 -13.93
N THR A 198 4.45 -8.52 -15.01
CA THR A 198 5.57 -7.78 -15.58
C THR A 198 5.08 -6.47 -16.20
N GLY A 199 6.01 -5.55 -16.48
CA GLY A 199 5.63 -4.27 -17.09
C GLY A 199 5.12 -4.47 -18.52
N GLU A 200 5.63 -5.48 -19.23
CA GLU A 200 5.18 -5.86 -20.57
C GLU A 200 3.76 -6.40 -20.54
N GLN A 201 3.43 -7.27 -19.58
CA GLN A 201 2.06 -7.76 -19.36
C GLN A 201 1.12 -6.60 -19.05
N LEU A 202 1.53 -5.68 -18.17
CA LEU A 202 0.74 -4.50 -17.85
C LEU A 202 0.45 -3.65 -19.08
N CYS A 203 1.47 -3.38 -19.91
CA CYS A 203 1.33 -2.59 -21.13
C CYS A 203 0.44 -3.28 -22.17
N ALA A 204 0.56 -4.61 -22.33
CA ALA A 204 -0.24 -5.38 -23.27
C ALA A 204 -1.72 -5.43 -22.87
N ASP A 205 -2.01 -5.57 -21.57
CA ASP A 205 -3.36 -5.76 -21.03
C ASP A 205 -4.00 -4.45 -20.52
N LEU A 206 -3.38 -3.31 -20.82
CA LEU A 206 -3.82 -1.99 -20.33
C LEU A 206 -5.18 -1.63 -20.92
N SER A 207 -6.22 -1.74 -20.11
CA SER A 207 -7.63 -1.52 -20.47
C SER A 207 -8.28 -0.36 -19.72
N SER A 208 -7.63 0.13 -18.66
CA SER A 208 -8.08 1.21 -17.78
C SER A 208 -6.83 1.82 -17.12
N PRO A 209 -6.86 3.08 -16.64
CA PRO A 209 -5.69 3.65 -16.00
C PRO A 209 -5.30 2.85 -14.76
N VAL A 210 -4.00 2.76 -14.53
CA VAL A 210 -3.42 2.02 -13.41
C VAL A 210 -2.57 2.97 -12.59
N LEU A 211 -2.86 3.04 -11.29
CA LEU A 211 -1.98 3.68 -10.32
C LEU A 211 -0.80 2.76 -10.08
N LEU A 212 0.37 3.24 -10.51
CA LEU A 212 1.64 2.54 -10.44
C LEU A 212 2.34 2.81 -9.12
N ARG A 213 3.03 1.79 -8.58
CA ARG A 213 4.07 1.98 -7.56
C ARG A 213 5.42 1.64 -8.14
N MET A 214 6.33 2.59 -8.09
CA MET A 214 7.65 2.51 -8.73
C MET A 214 8.75 2.89 -7.76
N ARG A 215 10.00 2.60 -8.09
CA ARG A 215 11.16 3.22 -7.42
C ARG A 215 11.88 4.13 -8.41
N LEU A 216 12.26 5.31 -7.94
CA LEU A 216 13.07 6.21 -8.74
C LEU A 216 14.51 5.66 -8.81
N PRO A 217 15.13 5.62 -9.99
CA PRO A 217 16.49 5.14 -10.13
C PRO A 217 17.47 6.04 -9.37
N SER A 218 18.43 5.43 -8.67
CA SER A 218 19.36 6.16 -7.81
C SER A 218 20.46 6.92 -8.57
N ASP A 219 20.71 6.58 -9.84
CA ASP A 219 22.03 6.82 -10.48
C ASP A 219 22.08 7.78 -11.67
N SER A 220 21.02 8.50 -12.03
CA SER A 220 21.18 9.57 -13.03
C SER A 220 21.78 10.80 -12.36
N GLY A 221 23.04 11.14 -12.67
CA GLY A 221 23.77 12.29 -12.10
C GLY A 221 23.08 13.66 -12.25
N LEU A 222 22.10 13.79 -13.15
CA LEU A 222 21.21 14.95 -13.26
C LEU A 222 20.13 14.97 -12.15
N MET A 223 19.65 13.79 -11.73
CA MET A 223 18.66 13.63 -10.66
C MET A 223 19.24 13.78 -9.26
N SER A 224 20.55 13.66 -9.04
CA SER A 224 21.16 14.07 -7.76
C SER A 224 21.00 15.59 -7.51
N ARG A 225 21.01 16.40 -8.58
CA ARG A 225 20.73 17.86 -8.51
C ARG A 225 19.23 18.21 -8.47
N LEU A 226 18.36 17.38 -9.06
CA LEU A 226 16.91 17.55 -8.95
C LEU A 226 16.35 17.01 -7.63
N ALA A 227 16.94 15.96 -7.07
CA ALA A 227 16.65 15.41 -5.75
C ALA A 227 16.85 16.46 -4.65
N SER A 228 17.88 17.31 -4.78
CA SER A 228 18.09 18.43 -3.86
C SER A 228 17.09 19.58 -4.06
N TRP A 229 16.50 19.75 -5.25
CA TRP A 229 15.49 20.77 -5.54
C TRP A 229 14.05 20.32 -5.25
N THR A 230 13.75 19.03 -5.39
CA THR A 230 12.41 18.44 -5.21
C THR A 230 12.25 17.70 -3.88
N GLY A 231 13.34 17.53 -3.12
CA GLY A 231 13.36 16.79 -1.85
C GLY A 231 13.22 15.27 -2.00
N MET A 232 13.30 14.73 -3.22
CA MET A 232 13.17 13.29 -3.47
C MET A 232 14.47 12.55 -3.09
N VAL A 233 14.40 11.58 -2.18
CA VAL A 233 15.57 10.74 -1.84
C VAL A 233 15.63 9.56 -2.82
N PRO A 234 16.81 9.26 -3.41
CA PRO A 234 17.03 8.04 -4.19
C PRO A 234 16.50 6.78 -3.48
N ASP A 235 15.95 5.84 -4.24
CA ASP A 235 15.31 4.61 -3.74
C ASP A 235 13.98 4.79 -2.99
N GLN A 236 13.43 6.02 -2.90
CA GLN A 236 12.07 6.22 -2.41
C GLN A 236 11.03 5.73 -3.42
N GLY A 237 9.94 5.18 -2.90
CA GLY A 237 8.80 4.77 -3.70
C GLY A 237 8.09 6.00 -4.27
N HIS A 238 7.78 5.96 -5.57
CA HIS A 238 6.99 6.97 -6.28
C HIS A 238 5.67 6.38 -6.77
N ALA A 239 4.65 7.22 -6.90
CA ALA A 239 3.34 6.83 -7.40
C ALA A 239 2.89 7.76 -8.52
N ALA A 240 2.36 7.18 -9.59
CA ALA A 240 1.86 7.90 -10.76
C ALA A 240 0.71 7.11 -11.40
N VAL A 241 -0.03 7.71 -12.33
CA VAL A 241 -1.13 7.04 -13.05
C VAL A 241 -0.72 6.78 -14.49
N LEU A 242 -0.65 5.52 -14.89
CA LEU A 242 -0.47 5.12 -16.28
C LEU A 242 -1.81 5.20 -17.01
N TYR A 243 -1.91 6.10 -17.99
CA TYR A 243 -3.13 6.33 -18.77
C TYR A 243 -3.17 5.60 -20.09
N ALA A 244 -2.04 5.42 -20.77
CA ALA A 244 -2.05 4.79 -22.10
C ALA A 244 -0.64 4.37 -22.50
N VAL A 245 -0.58 3.40 -23.41
CA VAL A 245 0.58 3.10 -24.23
C VAL A 245 0.37 3.75 -25.60
N THR A 246 1.38 4.43 -26.15
CA THR A 246 1.30 4.98 -27.51
C THR A 246 1.19 3.87 -28.56
N GLU A 247 0.69 4.19 -29.76
CA GLU A 247 0.49 3.20 -30.83
C GLU A 247 1.78 2.47 -31.23
N ASP A 248 2.95 3.13 -31.11
CA ASP A 248 4.24 2.53 -31.40
C ASP A 248 4.79 1.64 -30.26
N GLY A 249 4.10 1.58 -29.12
CA GLY A 249 4.51 0.82 -27.94
C GLY A 249 5.72 1.40 -27.20
N ARG A 250 6.30 2.51 -27.68
CA ARG A 250 7.58 3.03 -27.16
C ARG A 250 7.41 4.04 -26.05
N ARG A 251 6.24 4.67 -25.94
CA ARG A 251 5.97 5.72 -24.96
C ARG A 251 4.72 5.41 -24.15
N LEU A 252 4.72 5.88 -22.92
CA LEU A 252 3.65 5.70 -21.95
C LEU A 252 3.18 7.07 -21.51
N ARG A 253 1.87 7.34 -21.64
CA ARG A 253 1.27 8.56 -21.11
C ARG A 253 1.01 8.36 -19.62
N VAL A 254 1.67 9.16 -18.80
CA VAL A 254 1.67 9.03 -17.33
C VAL A 254 1.30 10.36 -16.69
N GLY A 255 0.34 10.35 -15.75
CA GLY A 255 0.08 11.45 -14.84
C GLY A 255 0.96 11.33 -13.61
N ASP A 256 2.01 12.15 -13.55
CA ASP A 256 2.93 12.26 -12.43
C ASP A 256 2.49 13.40 -11.49
N PRO A 257 2.22 13.12 -10.20
CA PRO A 257 1.87 14.14 -9.22
C PRO A 257 2.90 15.25 -9.05
N SER A 258 4.18 15.03 -9.41
CA SER A 258 5.21 16.05 -9.27
C SER A 258 5.18 17.12 -10.37
N SER A 259 4.63 16.80 -11.55
CA SER A 259 4.82 17.65 -12.73
C SER A 259 3.73 17.57 -13.81
N GLY A 260 2.67 16.78 -13.61
CA GLY A 260 1.54 16.69 -14.52
C GLY A 260 1.64 15.53 -15.52
N ILE A 261 1.17 15.74 -16.76
CA ILE A 261 1.19 14.69 -17.79
C ILE A 261 2.57 14.63 -18.47
N HIS A 262 3.15 13.42 -18.52
CA HIS A 262 4.40 13.13 -19.19
C HIS A 262 4.29 11.92 -20.13
N HIS A 263 5.22 11.85 -21.06
CA HIS A 263 5.45 10.66 -21.88
C HIS A 263 6.76 10.03 -21.45
N TRP A 264 6.69 8.86 -20.81
CA TRP A 264 7.88 8.08 -20.45
C TRP A 264 8.23 7.10 -21.54
N LEU A 265 9.51 6.76 -21.67
CA LEU A 265 9.92 5.63 -22.50
C LEU A 265 9.46 4.32 -21.84
N ALA A 266 9.07 3.35 -22.66
CA ALA A 266 8.67 2.03 -22.17
C ALA A 266 9.79 1.38 -21.35
N ASP A 267 11.03 1.39 -21.85
CA ASP A 267 12.19 0.81 -21.17
C ASP A 267 12.45 1.44 -19.79
N ASP A 268 12.31 2.77 -19.69
CA ASP A 268 12.43 3.49 -18.43
C ASP A 268 11.36 3.08 -17.42
N PHE A 269 10.14 2.84 -17.88
CA PHE A 269 9.06 2.35 -17.04
C PHE A 269 9.30 0.90 -16.59
N LEU A 270 9.71 0.02 -17.50
CA LEU A 270 9.99 -1.39 -17.21
C LEU A 270 11.07 -1.52 -16.12
N ALA A 271 12.09 -0.65 -16.17
CA ALA A 271 13.13 -0.59 -15.15
C ALA A 271 12.64 -0.12 -13.77
N ARG A 272 11.53 0.63 -13.70
CA ARG A 272 10.99 1.23 -12.46
C ARG A 272 9.82 0.46 -11.87
N TRP A 273 9.12 -0.32 -12.68
CA TRP A 273 7.93 -1.08 -12.29
C TRP A 273 8.23 -2.14 -11.24
N ARG A 274 7.37 -2.24 -10.21
CA ARG A 274 7.56 -3.17 -9.07
C ARG A 274 6.64 -4.38 -9.08
N GLY A 275 5.89 -4.58 -10.16
CA GLY A 275 5.01 -5.73 -10.31
C GLY A 275 3.66 -5.61 -9.61
N GLU A 276 3.35 -4.47 -8.97
CA GLU A 276 2.09 -4.25 -8.26
C GLU A 276 1.54 -2.83 -8.48
N GLY A 277 0.24 -2.74 -8.77
CA GLY A 277 -0.49 -1.49 -8.94
C GLY A 277 -1.95 -1.62 -8.55
N LEU A 278 -2.71 -0.54 -8.71
CA LEU A 278 -4.14 -0.50 -8.40
C LEU A 278 -4.89 0.10 -9.58
N ARG A 279 -6.03 -0.49 -9.94
CA ARG A 279 -6.94 0.06 -10.96
C ARG A 279 -8.36 0.11 -10.42
N LEU A 280 -9.20 0.92 -11.08
CA LEU A 280 -10.63 0.88 -10.86
C LEU A 280 -11.29 0.10 -11.99
N VAL A 281 -12.21 -0.79 -11.65
CA VAL A 281 -13.02 -1.54 -12.61
C VAL A 281 -14.49 -1.40 -12.25
N ALA A 282 -15.35 -1.37 -13.26
CA ALA A 282 -16.78 -1.22 -13.04
C ALA A 282 -17.37 -2.46 -12.33
N ASP A 283 -18.27 -2.24 -11.38
CA ASP A 283 -19.03 -3.30 -10.70
C ASP A 283 -20.13 -3.90 -11.59
N SER A 284 -20.51 -3.19 -12.66
CA SER A 284 -21.52 -3.65 -13.60
C SER A 284 -21.19 -3.15 -15.01
N PRO A 285 -21.49 -3.92 -16.06
CA PRO A 285 -21.23 -3.56 -17.46
C PRO A 285 -21.99 -2.30 -17.92
N HIS A 286 -22.87 -1.74 -17.10
CA HIS A 286 -23.68 -0.55 -17.41
C HIS A 286 -23.03 0.78 -17.01
N VAL A 287 -21.86 0.78 -16.37
CA VAL A 287 -21.06 2.01 -16.17
C VAL A 287 -20.29 2.31 -17.46
N THR A 288 -21.00 2.63 -18.53
CA THR A 288 -20.44 2.81 -19.90
C THR A 288 -20.34 4.26 -20.34
N GLY A 289 -20.37 5.21 -19.39
CA GLY A 289 -20.27 6.65 -19.68
C GLY A 289 -18.86 7.19 -19.91
N LEU A 290 -17.80 6.40 -19.69
CA LEU A 290 -16.44 6.85 -19.99
C LEU A 290 -16.11 6.59 -21.46
N PRO A 291 -15.52 7.56 -22.17
CA PRO A 291 -15.06 7.33 -23.53
C PRO A 291 -14.11 6.12 -23.56
N PRO A 292 -14.17 5.29 -24.61
CA PRO A 292 -13.29 4.12 -24.72
C PRO A 292 -11.84 4.54 -24.55
N PHE A 293 -11.13 3.87 -23.65
CA PHE A 293 -9.75 4.14 -23.21
C PHE A 293 -8.72 4.29 -24.35
N ARG A 294 -9.04 3.80 -25.55
CA ARG A 294 -8.26 4.05 -26.77
C ARG A 294 -8.57 5.44 -27.36
N GLU A 295 -8.27 6.49 -26.62
CA GLU A 295 -8.10 7.79 -27.25
C GLU A 295 -6.77 7.75 -28.01
N LYS A 296 -6.84 7.64 -29.35
CA LYS A 296 -5.65 7.68 -30.20
C LYS A 296 -4.93 9.00 -29.95
N LEU A 297 -3.79 8.96 -29.28
CA LEU A 297 -2.92 10.13 -29.13
C LEU A 297 -2.56 10.64 -30.52
N PRO A 298 -2.83 11.90 -30.86
CA PRO A 298 -2.49 12.45 -32.16
C PRO A 298 -0.98 12.33 -32.37
N THR A 299 -0.56 11.63 -33.42
CA THR A 299 0.84 11.40 -33.79
C THR A 299 1.51 12.65 -34.37
N SER A 300 1.03 13.86 -34.06
CA SER A 300 1.57 15.09 -34.61
C SER A 300 2.97 15.33 -34.05
N ARG A 301 3.99 14.91 -34.82
CA ARG A 301 5.35 15.41 -34.66
C ARG A 301 5.29 16.93 -34.76
N PRO A 302 5.91 17.69 -33.84
CA PRO A 302 6.13 19.10 -34.09
C PRO A 302 6.96 19.21 -35.38
N LYS A 303 6.44 19.92 -36.37
CA LYS A 303 7.24 20.35 -37.51
C LYS A 303 8.29 21.30 -36.96
N SER A 304 9.54 20.87 -37.01
CA SER A 304 10.75 21.68 -36.76
C SER A 304 10.81 22.85 -37.73
#